data_AF-A0A2S6T6Y6-F1
#
_entry.id   AF-A0A2S6T6Y6-F1
#
_cell.length_a   1.000
_cell.length_b   1.000
_cell.length_c   1.000
_cell.angle_alpha   90.00
_cell.angle_beta   90.00
_cell.angle_gamma   90.00
#
_symmetry.space_group_name_H-M   'P 1'
#
loop_
_entity.id
_entity.type
_entity.pdbx_description
1 polymer ?
#
loop_
_entity_poly.entity_id
_entity_poly.type
_entity_poly.pdbx_seq_one_letter_code
_entity_poly.pdbx_strand_id
1 'polypeptide(L)'
;NISIEDGIRAAELCCINIIAALKQGTNGNWDQLDSFVKLGGFVNSPDDFTDHPKIINGASDLLVKIFGDQGRHARFAVGSNSLPMNISVEIDAIIKIK
;
A
#
# COMPACT_ATOMS: atom_id res chain seq x y z
N ASN A 1 -13.00 14.81 -4.12
CA ASN A 1 -12.39 13.86 -5.08
C ASN A 1 -11.02 14.35 -5.46
N ILE A 2 -10.01 13.51 -5.27
CA ILE A 2 -8.63 13.80 -5.66
C ILE A 2 -8.37 13.30 -7.09
N SER A 3 -7.30 13.78 -7.74
CA SER A 3 -6.87 13.24 -9.03
C SER A 3 -6.33 11.81 -8.89
N ILE A 4 -6.23 11.07 -9.99
CA ILE A 4 -5.61 9.72 -9.99
C ILE A 4 -4.15 9.85 -9.56
N GLU A 5 -3.45 10.88 -10.02
CA GLU A 5 -2.05 11.15 -9.72
C GLU A 5 -1.83 11.48 -8.24
N ASP A 6 -2.73 12.24 -7.62
CA ASP A 6 -2.73 12.45 -6.16
C ASP A 6 -3.03 11.15 -5.42
N GLY A 7 -3.90 10.30 -5.96
CA GLY A 7 -4.26 9.01 -5.35
C GLY A 7 -3.08 8.05 -5.35
N ILE A 8 -2.36 7.96 -6.46
CA ILE A 8 -1.11 7.19 -6.58
C ILE A 8 -0.10 7.67 -5.54
N ARG A 9 0.10 8.99 -5.41
CA ARG A 9 0.99 9.57 -4.39
C ARG A 9 0.52 9.27 -2.97
N ALA A 10 -0.78 9.26 -2.71
CA ALA A 10 -1.33 8.85 -1.42
C ALA A 10 -1.04 7.37 -1.13
N ALA A 11 -1.17 6.48 -2.12
CA ALA A 11 -0.82 5.07 -1.98
C ALA A 11 0.69 4.85 -1.73
N GLU A 12 1.56 5.60 -2.41
CA GLU A 12 3.00 5.61 -2.14
C GLU A 12 3.31 6.02 -0.69
N LEU A 13 2.63 7.05 -0.17
CA LEU A 13 2.77 7.47 1.22
C LEU A 13 2.29 6.39 2.21
N CYS A 14 1.16 5.72 1.94
CA CYS A 14 0.73 4.57 2.74
C CYS A 14 1.79 3.46 2.75
N CYS A 15 2.39 3.16 1.59
CA CYS A 15 3.48 2.19 1.48
C CYS A 15 4.71 2.59 2.31
N ILE A 16 5.12 3.86 2.26
CA ILE A 16 6.23 4.38 3.07
C ILE A 16 5.94 4.19 4.58
N ASN A 17 4.70 4.44 5.01
CA ASN A 17 4.31 4.22 6.40
C ASN A 17 4.37 2.74 6.80
N ILE A 18 3.96 1.82 5.92
CA ILE A 18 4.09 0.37 6.13
C ILE A 18 5.57 -0.02 6.29
N ILE A 19 6.44 0.48 5.42
CA ILE A 19 7.89 0.23 5.48
C ILE A 19 8.49 0.78 6.78
N ALA A 20 8.04 1.94 7.23
CA ALA A 20 8.47 2.52 8.50
C ALA A 20 8.03 1.67 9.70
N ALA A 21 6.80 1.15 9.69
CA ALA A 21 6.31 0.21 10.70
C ALA A 21 7.09 -1.10 10.70
N LEU A 22 7.40 -1.66 9.52
CA LEU A 22 8.27 -2.84 9.39
C LEU A 22 9.66 -2.57 9.99
N LYS A 23 10.29 -1.43 9.63
CA LYS A 23 11.58 -1.03 10.19
C LYS A 23 11.53 -0.96 11.72
N GLN A 24 10.48 -0.40 12.29
CA GLN A 24 10.31 -0.34 13.74
C GLN A 24 10.15 -1.74 14.33
N GLY A 25 9.29 -2.58 13.73
CA GLY A 25 9.03 -3.94 14.20
C GLY A 25 10.24 -4.87 14.12
N THR A 26 11.18 -4.64 13.20
CA THR A 26 12.43 -5.40 13.09
C THR A 26 13.63 -4.74 13.77
N ASN A 27 13.41 -3.67 14.55
CA ASN A 27 14.48 -2.85 15.14
C ASN A 27 15.53 -2.38 14.12
N GLY A 28 15.10 -2.11 12.88
CA GLY A 28 15.95 -1.70 11.77
C GLY A 28 16.75 -2.83 11.13
N ASN A 29 16.56 -4.09 11.56
CA ASN A 29 17.22 -5.24 10.96
C ASN A 29 16.42 -5.75 9.76
N TRP A 30 16.85 -5.34 8.56
CA TRP A 30 16.24 -5.76 7.30
C TRP A 30 16.48 -7.22 6.95
N ASP A 31 17.47 -7.90 7.55
CA ASP A 31 17.72 -9.31 7.28
C ASP A 31 16.59 -10.22 7.78
N GLN A 32 15.74 -9.71 8.68
CA GLN A 32 14.54 -10.40 9.17
C GLN A 32 13.41 -10.42 8.14
N LEU A 33 13.43 -9.56 7.11
CA LEU A 33 12.41 -9.59 6.07
C LEU A 33 12.57 -10.84 5.21
N ASP A 34 11.50 -11.64 5.11
CA ASP A 34 11.38 -12.72 4.14
C ASP A 34 10.66 -12.22 2.88
N SER A 35 9.41 -11.76 3.01
CA SER A 35 8.60 -11.29 1.87
C SER A 35 7.36 -10.49 2.29
N PHE A 36 6.87 -9.62 1.40
CA PHE A 36 5.52 -9.05 1.49
C PHE A 36 4.51 -10.07 0.95
N VAL A 37 3.65 -10.61 1.81
CA VAL A 37 2.70 -11.65 1.41
C VAL A 37 1.49 -11.05 0.69
N LYS A 38 0.94 -9.98 1.26
CA LYS A 38 -0.27 -9.35 0.73
C LYS A 38 -0.30 -7.85 1.03
N LEU A 39 -0.80 -7.05 0.08
CA LEU A 39 -1.36 -5.72 0.35
C LEU A 39 -2.89 -5.72 0.23
N GLY A 40 -3.59 -4.96 1.06
CA GLY A 40 -5.01 -4.65 0.91
C GLY A 40 -5.21 -3.15 0.77
N GLY A 41 -5.74 -2.70 -0.35
CA GLY A 41 -5.93 -1.27 -0.63
C GLY A 41 -7.40 -0.87 -0.65
N PHE A 42 -7.74 0.14 0.15
CA PHE A 42 -9.01 0.84 0.10
C PHE A 42 -8.78 2.25 -0.45
N VAL A 43 -9.63 2.65 -1.39
CA VAL A 43 -9.58 3.98 -2.00
C VAL A 43 -10.92 4.67 -1.74
N ASN A 44 -10.88 5.86 -1.14
CA ASN A 44 -12.06 6.69 -0.93
C ASN A 44 -12.49 7.28 -2.27
N SER A 45 -13.59 6.78 -2.83
CA SER A 45 -14.04 7.11 -4.17
C SER A 45 -15.55 7.08 -4.30
N PRO A 46 -16.14 7.82 -5.26
CA PRO A 46 -17.54 7.63 -5.64
C PRO A 46 -17.82 6.22 -6.14
N ASP A 47 -19.11 5.83 -6.14
CA ASP A 47 -19.58 4.49 -6.53
C ASP A 47 -19.26 4.11 -7.99
N ASP A 48 -19.08 5.11 -8.88
CA ASP A 48 -18.82 4.91 -10.32
C ASP A 48 -17.34 4.88 -10.69
N PHE A 49 -16.44 5.11 -9.74
CA PHE A 49 -15.00 5.05 -9.97
C PHE A 49 -14.54 3.60 -10.01
N THR A 50 -13.75 3.22 -11.03
CA THR A 50 -13.28 1.82 -11.23
C THR A 50 -11.77 1.68 -11.31
N ASP A 51 -11.03 2.80 -11.19
CA ASP A 51 -9.59 2.85 -11.37
C ASP A 51 -8.80 2.64 -10.05
N HIS A 52 -9.43 2.04 -9.03
CA HIS A 52 -8.76 1.74 -7.75
C HIS A 52 -7.44 0.96 -7.93
N PRO A 53 -7.34 -0.05 -8.83
CA PRO A 53 -6.09 -0.74 -9.07
C PRO A 53 -4.96 0.17 -9.57
N LYS A 54 -5.28 1.24 -10.34
CA LYS A 54 -4.27 2.22 -10.79
C LYS A 54 -3.72 3.02 -9.62
N ILE A 55 -4.58 3.40 -8.66
CA ILE A 55 -4.15 4.09 -7.44
C ILE A 55 -3.26 3.18 -6.58
N ILE A 56 -3.67 1.94 -6.33
CA ILE A 56 -2.92 1.00 -5.49
C ILE A 56 -1.60 0.54 -6.15
N ASN A 57 -1.43 0.69 -7.48
CA ASN A 57 -0.14 0.50 -8.14
C ASN A 57 0.96 1.40 -7.54
N GLY A 58 0.65 2.60 -7.05
CA GLY A 58 1.65 3.45 -6.40
C GLY A 58 2.37 2.74 -5.25
N ALA A 59 1.62 2.03 -4.41
CA ALA A 59 2.19 1.21 -3.34
C ALA A 59 2.90 -0.04 -3.90
N SER A 60 2.27 -0.76 -4.83
CA SER A 60 2.83 -2.00 -5.38
C SER A 60 4.16 -1.78 -6.10
N ASP A 61 4.23 -0.77 -6.97
CA ASP A 61 5.40 -0.45 -7.77
C ASP A 61 6.54 0.05 -6.88
N LEU A 62 6.23 0.82 -5.83
CA LEU A 62 7.22 1.27 -4.86
C LEU A 62 7.84 0.11 -4.08
N LEU A 63 7.03 -0.85 -3.61
CA LEU A 63 7.55 -2.04 -2.92
C LEU A 63 8.47 -2.86 -3.81
N VAL A 64 8.06 -3.13 -5.05
CA VAL A 64 8.89 -3.90 -6.00
C VAL A 64 10.15 -3.13 -6.35
N LYS A 65 10.09 -1.79 -6.51
CA LYS A 65 11.25 -0.95 -6.77
C LYS A 65 12.29 -0.99 -5.64
N ILE A 66 11.85 -1.06 -4.38
CA ILE A 66 12.74 -1.05 -3.20
C ILE A 66 13.24 -2.46 -2.86
N PHE A 67 12.36 -3.46 -2.86
CA PHE A 67 12.63 -4.81 -2.32
C PHE A 67 12.74 -5.90 -3.39
N GLY A 68 12.62 -5.56 -4.67
CA GLY A 68 12.69 -6.52 -5.78
C GLY A 68 11.64 -7.64 -5.62
N ASP A 69 12.09 -8.89 -5.73
CA ASP A 69 11.21 -10.06 -5.63
C ASP A 69 10.54 -10.20 -4.26
N GLN A 70 11.22 -9.79 -3.18
CA GLN A 70 10.62 -9.81 -1.84
C GLN A 70 9.45 -8.83 -1.72
N GLY A 71 9.42 -7.79 -2.56
CA GLY A 71 8.36 -6.80 -2.65
C GLY A 71 7.16 -7.24 -3.49
N ARG A 72 7.20 -8.39 -4.17
CA ARG A 72 6.06 -8.92 -4.94
C ARG A 72 5.05 -9.57 -3.99
N HIS A 73 3.77 -9.26 -4.14
CA HIS A 73 2.72 -9.64 -3.21
C HIS A 73 1.39 -9.94 -3.92
N ALA A 74 0.52 -10.70 -3.25
CA ALA A 74 -0.89 -10.75 -3.60
C ALA A 74 -1.57 -9.41 -3.22
N ARG A 75 -2.69 -9.05 -3.87
CA ARG A 75 -3.43 -7.85 -3.46
C ARG A 75 -4.91 -7.88 -3.75
N PHE A 76 -5.65 -7.03 -3.03
CA PHE A 76 -6.92 -6.46 -3.49
C PHE A 76 -6.82 -4.94 -3.55
N ALA A 77 -7.64 -4.32 -4.41
CA ALA A 77 -7.82 -2.88 -4.50
C ALA A 77 -9.32 -2.60 -4.68
N VAL A 78 -9.96 -1.95 -3.72
CA VAL A 78 -11.41 -1.75 -3.69
C VAL A 78 -11.77 -0.31 -3.32
N GLY A 79 -12.97 0.12 -3.74
CA GLY A 79 -13.55 1.38 -3.33
C GLY A 79 -14.15 1.32 -1.93
N SER A 80 -14.15 2.46 -1.24
CA SER A 80 -14.92 2.72 -0.03
C SER A 80 -15.56 4.10 -0.13
N ASN A 81 -16.76 4.24 0.41
CA ASN A 81 -17.48 5.53 0.42
C ASN A 81 -16.97 6.49 1.52
N SER A 82 -16.17 5.98 2.45
CA SER A 82 -15.47 6.79 3.44
C SER A 82 -14.29 6.04 4.03
N LEU A 83 -13.27 6.78 4.45
CA LEU A 83 -12.15 6.26 5.24
C LEU A 83 -11.97 7.12 6.51
N PRO A 84 -11.33 6.60 7.57
CA PRO A 84 -11.03 7.35 8.78
C PRO A 84 -10.34 8.68 8.46
N MET A 85 -10.69 9.74 9.20
CA MET A 85 -10.14 11.09 9.01
C MET A 85 -10.34 11.67 7.58
N ASN A 86 -11.25 11.08 6.80
CA ASN A 86 -11.51 11.44 5.40
C ASN A 86 -10.25 11.36 4.51
N ILE A 87 -9.35 10.41 4.80
CA ILE A 87 -8.19 10.16 3.94
C ILE A 87 -8.61 9.60 2.58
N SER A 88 -7.71 9.72 1.61
CA SER A 88 -7.98 9.28 0.23
C SER A 88 -7.67 7.81 -0.02
N VAL A 89 -6.67 7.27 0.67
CA VAL A 89 -6.20 5.89 0.50
C VAL A 89 -5.83 5.33 1.87
N GLU A 90 -6.17 4.06 2.10
CA GLU A 90 -5.73 3.27 3.24
C GLU A 90 -5.19 1.94 2.73
N ILE A 91 -4.04 1.50 3.25
CA ILE A 91 -3.41 0.24 2.84
C ILE A 91 -2.96 -0.55 4.06
N ASP A 92 -3.30 -1.84 4.09
CA ASP A 92 -2.77 -2.81 5.02
C ASP A 92 -1.72 -3.73 4.35
N ALA A 93 -0.90 -4.39 5.16
CA ALA A 93 0.06 -5.36 4.69
C ALA A 93 0.16 -6.57 5.62
N ILE A 94 0.30 -7.75 5.02
CA ILE A 94 0.75 -8.96 5.71
C ILE A 94 2.19 -9.21 5.26
N ILE A 95 3.12 -9.24 6.21
CA ILE A 95 4.56 -9.35 5.96
C ILE A 95 5.07 -10.60 6.67
N LYS A 96 5.79 -11.46 5.93
CA LYS A 96 6.46 -12.63 6.49
C LYS A 96 7.86 -12.23 6.96
N ILE A 97 8.15 -12.60 8.19
CA ILE A 97 9.44 -12.39 8.87
C ILE A 97 10.12 -13.76 9.01
N LYS A 98 11.46 -13.77 9.05
CA LYS A 98 12.28 -14.97 9.31
C LYS A 98 12.26 -15.39 10.78
#